data_AF-A0A7J7JAP1-F1
#
_entry.id   AF-A0A7J7JAP1-F1
#
_cell.length_a   1.000
_cell.length_b   1.000
_cell.length_c   1.000
_cell.angle_alpha   90.00
_cell.angle_beta   90.00
_cell.angle_gamma   90.00
#
_symmetry.space_group_name_H-M   'P 1'
#
loop_
_entity.id
_entity.type
_entity.pdbx_description
1 polymer ?
#
loop_
_entity_poly.entity_id
_entity_poly.type
_entity_poly.pdbx_seq_one_letter_code
_entity_poly.pdbx_strand_id
1 'polypeptide(L)'
;MCYKGAIEVMYYEGAIEVMCYEGAIEVMYYEGAIEVMYYEGAIEVMCYEGAIEVMYYEGAIEVMYYEGAIEVMYYKGAIEVMCYEGAIEVM
;
A
#
# COMPACT_ATOMS: atom_id res chain seq x y z
N MET A 1 -10.11 9.22 2.10
CA MET A 1 -9.37 10.40 2.61
C MET A 1 -9.52 10.47 4.13
N CYS A 2 -8.42 10.48 4.89
CA CYS A 2 -8.40 10.79 6.33
C CYS A 2 -7.40 11.90 6.66
N TYR A 3 -7.70 12.66 7.73
CA TYR A 3 -6.78 13.66 8.27
C TYR A 3 -6.00 13.11 9.47
N LYS A 4 -6.70 12.49 10.42
CA LYS A 4 -6.14 11.69 11.50
C LYS A 4 -7.01 10.45 11.69
N GLY A 5 -6.43 9.26 11.69
CA GLY A 5 -7.19 8.04 12.02
C GLY A 5 -6.70 6.79 11.30
N ALA A 6 -7.60 5.82 11.17
CA ALA A 6 -7.33 4.57 10.49
C ALA A 6 -8.29 4.39 9.30
N ILE A 7 -7.80 3.75 8.24
CA ILE A 7 -8.61 3.27 7.12
C ILE A 7 -8.39 1.77 7.00
N GLU A 8 -9.49 1.02 6.96
CA GLU A 8 -9.50 -0.41 6.70
C GLU A 8 -10.36 -0.66 5.48
N VAL A 9 -9.82 -1.37 4.48
CA VAL A 9 -10.56 -1.71 3.27
C VAL A 9 -10.37 -3.18 2.90
N MET A 10 -11.49 -3.84 2.61
CA MET A 10 -11.51 -5.19 2.07
C MET A 10 -12.41 -5.21 0.82
N TYR A 11 -11.87 -5.69 -0.28
CA TYR A 11 -12.63 -5.83 -1.53
C TYR A 11 -12.16 -7.04 -2.34
N TYR A 12 -13.00 -7.50 -3.26
CA TYR A 12 -12.69 -8.66 -4.08
C TYR A 12 -12.00 -8.25 -5.39
N GLU A 13 -12.62 -7.35 -6.15
CA GLU A 13 -12.11 -6.91 -7.45
C GLU A 13 -12.29 -5.39 -7.57
N GLY A 14 -11.30 -4.69 -8.12
CA GLY A 14 -11.44 -3.28 -8.51
C GLY A 14 -10.21 -2.42 -8.27
N ALA A 15 -10.43 -1.11 -8.23
CA ALA A 15 -9.39 -0.12 -7.99
C ALA A 15 -9.67 0.66 -6.71
N ILE A 16 -8.63 0.91 -5.92
CA ILE A 16 -8.71 1.67 -4.68
C ILE A 16 -7.71 2.82 -4.69
N GLU A 17 -8.19 3.98 -4.28
CA GLU A 17 -7.37 5.16 -4.00
C GLU A 17 -7.56 5.56 -2.53
N VAL A 18 -6.46 5.58 -1.78
CA VAL A 18 -6.46 6.00 -0.37
C VAL A 18 -5.51 7.19 -0.18
N MET A 19 -6.01 8.20 0.54
CA MET A 19 -5.20 9.33 0.97
C MET A 19 -5.35 9.51 2.47
N CYS A 20 -4.24 9.57 3.22
CA CYS A 20 -4.26 9.92 4.64
C CYS A 20 -3.13 10.86 5.04
N TYR A 21 -3.44 11.87 5.86
CA TYR A 21 -2.38 12.74 6.38
C TYR A 21 -1.61 12.05 7.52
N GLU A 22 -2.29 11.61 8.57
CA GLU A 22 -1.65 10.95 9.71
C GLU A 22 -2.48 9.73 10.14
N GLY A 23 -1.88 8.53 10.17
CA GLY A 23 -2.68 7.36 10.48
C GLY A 23 -2.11 5.98 10.18
N ALA A 24 -3.01 5.01 10.17
CA ALA A 24 -2.74 3.65 9.75
C ALA A 24 -3.69 3.28 8.60
N ILE A 25 -3.18 2.55 7.60
CA ILE A 25 -3.98 2.05 6.48
C ILE A 25 -3.77 0.55 6.37
N GLU A 26 -4.86 -0.21 6.38
CA GLU A 26 -4.87 -1.64 6.12
C GLU A 26 -5.75 -1.91 4.89
N VAL A 27 -5.17 -2.57 3.88
CA VAL A 27 -5.92 -2.96 2.68
C VAL A 27 -5.71 -4.41 2.33
N MET A 28 -6.81 -5.14 2.15
CA MET A 28 -6.82 -6.51 1.66
C MET A 28 -7.64 -6.62 0.37
N TYR A 29 -7.06 -7.22 -0.66
CA TYR A 29 -7.75 -7.43 -1.92
C TYR A 29 -7.28 -8.64 -2.71
N TYR A 30 -8.18 -9.12 -3.58
CA TYR A 30 -7.92 -10.29 -4.40
C TYR A 30 -7.40 -9.90 -5.79
N GLU A 31 -8.12 -9.07 -6.54
CA GLU A 31 -7.71 -8.68 -7.90
C GLU A 31 -7.86 -7.17 -8.10
N GLY A 32 -6.81 -6.47 -8.55
CA GLY A 32 -6.97 -5.05 -8.83
C GLY A 32 -5.75 -4.15 -8.77
N ALA A 33 -6.02 -2.86 -8.56
CA ALA A 33 -4.99 -1.84 -8.43
C ALA A 33 -5.20 -0.99 -7.18
N ILE A 34 -4.12 -0.65 -6.50
CA ILE A 34 -4.12 0.24 -5.35
C ILE A 34 -3.17 1.40 -5.57
N GLU A 35 -3.65 2.60 -5.27
CA GLU A 35 -2.83 3.78 -5.06
C GLU A 35 -3.02 4.28 -3.62
N VAL A 36 -1.92 4.40 -2.88
CA VAL A 36 -1.95 4.98 -1.53
C VAL A 36 -0.99 6.14 -1.41
N MET A 37 -1.51 7.28 -0.97
CA MET A 37 -0.72 8.44 -0.57
C MET A 37 -0.86 8.69 0.93
N TYR A 38 0.26 8.76 1.65
CA TYR A 38 0.23 9.17 3.06
C TYR A 38 1.40 10.06 3.48
N TYR A 39 1.20 10.87 4.52
CA TYR A 39 2.24 11.77 5.03
C TYR A 39 2.99 11.15 6.22
N GLU A 40 2.29 10.77 7.28
CA GLU A 40 2.88 10.15 8.46
C GLU A 40 2.09 8.92 8.90
N GLY A 41 2.73 7.75 9.06
CA GLY A 41 1.97 6.58 9.50
C GLY A 41 2.54 5.21 9.19
N ALA A 42 1.64 4.23 9.16
CA ALA A 42 1.94 2.85 8.80
C ALA A 42 0.94 2.33 7.76
N ILE A 43 1.43 1.48 6.86
CA ILE A 43 0.62 0.80 5.85
C ILE A 43 0.86 -0.69 5.91
N GLU A 44 -0.22 -1.46 5.85
CA GLU A 44 -0.22 -2.89 5.56
C GLU A 44 -1.10 -3.15 4.33
N VAL A 45 -0.54 -3.79 3.31
CA VAL A 45 -1.28 -4.18 2.10
C VAL A 45 -1.09 -5.66 1.82
N MET A 46 -2.19 -6.36 1.59
CA MET A 46 -2.23 -7.74 1.12
C MET A 46 -2.97 -7.82 -0.21
N CYS A 47 -2.28 -8.31 -1.24
CA CYS A 47 -2.77 -8.47 -2.61
C CYS A 47 -2.61 -9.92 -3.08
N TYR A 48 -3.60 -10.47 -3.78
CA TYR A 48 -3.39 -11.71 -4.52
C TYR A 48 -2.87 -11.43 -5.94
N GLU A 49 -3.61 -10.69 -6.76
CA GLU A 49 -3.23 -10.35 -8.12
C GLU A 49 -3.43 -8.84 -8.39
N GLY A 50 -2.39 -8.13 -8.85
CA GLY A 50 -2.57 -6.71 -9.14
C GLY A 50 -1.35 -5.80 -9.18
N ALA A 51 -1.63 -4.51 -9.09
CA ALA A 51 -0.61 -3.45 -9.00
C ALA A 51 -0.80 -2.62 -7.72
N ILE A 52 0.31 -2.26 -7.07
CA ILE A 52 0.32 -1.40 -5.89
C ILE A 52 1.28 -0.25 -6.13
N GLU A 53 0.79 0.97 -5.99
CA GLU A 53 1.61 2.18 -5.90
C GLU A 53 1.44 2.79 -4.51
N VAL A 54 2.56 3.02 -3.81
CA VAL A 54 2.55 3.70 -2.52
C VAL A 54 3.52 4.86 -2.50
N MET A 55 3.02 6.04 -2.13
CA MET A 55 3.84 7.23 -1.90
C MET A 55 3.75 7.68 -0.46
N TYR A 56 4.91 7.90 0.17
CA TYR A 56 4.93 8.38 1.55
C TYR A 56 6.09 9.26 1.99
N TYR A 57 5.85 10.03 3.05
CA TYR A 57 6.87 10.92 3.61
C TYR A 57 7.57 10.32 4.83
N GLU A 58 6.85 9.97 5.90
CA GLU A 58 7.44 9.36 7.10
C GLU A 58 6.61 8.14 7.56
N GLY A 59 7.25 6.97 7.74
CA GLY A 59 6.49 5.82 8.21
C GLY A 59 7.10 4.44 8.03
N ALA A 60 6.23 3.44 8.06
CA ALA A 60 6.55 2.06 7.75
C ALA A 60 5.54 1.47 6.77
N ILE A 61 6.02 0.61 5.87
CA ILE A 61 5.19 -0.16 4.95
C ILE A 61 5.50 -1.64 5.10
N GLU A 62 4.46 -2.44 5.18
CA GLU A 62 4.48 -3.87 4.92
C GLU A 62 3.58 -4.17 3.72
N VAL A 63 4.13 -4.83 2.69
CA VAL A 63 3.32 -5.32 1.56
C VAL A 63 3.58 -6.79 1.32
N MET A 64 2.49 -7.56 1.22
CA MET A 64 2.50 -8.93 0.73
C MET A 64 1.70 -9.02 -0.57
N TYR A 65 2.31 -9.56 -1.62
CA TYR A 65 1.62 -9.80 -2.87
C TYR A 65 2.03 -11.12 -3.53
N TYR A 66 1.08 -11.74 -4.24
CA TYR A 66 1.30 -13.03 -4.88
C TYR A 66 1.69 -12.89 -6.36
N GLU A 67 0.91 -12.17 -7.17
CA GLU A 67 1.20 -11.93 -8.59
C GLU A 67 1.01 -10.44 -8.92
N GLY A 68 2.03 -9.76 -9.47
CA GLY A 68 1.86 -8.35 -9.80
C GLY A 68 3.08 -7.45 -9.89
N ALA A 69 2.83 -6.16 -9.65
CA ALA A 69 3.87 -5.14 -9.59
C ALA A 69 3.68 -4.23 -8.38
N ILE A 70 4.78 -3.83 -7.77
CA ILE A 70 4.82 -2.85 -6.68
C ILE A 70 5.77 -1.73 -7.04
N GLU A 71 5.30 -0.50 -6.84
CA GLU A 71 6.12 0.70 -6.81
C GLU A 71 5.96 1.40 -5.46
N VAL A 72 7.07 1.66 -4.78
CA VAL A 72 7.08 2.42 -3.51
C VAL A 72 8.03 3.60 -3.62
N MET A 73 7.50 4.79 -3.35
CA MET A 73 8.27 6.04 -3.23
C MET A 73 8.26 6.54 -1.79
N TYR A 74 9.44 6.81 -1.22
CA TYR A 74 9.52 7.25 0.17
C TYR A 74 10.61 8.26 0.51
N TYR A 75 10.37 9.03 1.57
CA TYR A 75 11.37 9.95 2.11
C TYR A 75 12.09 9.41 3.35
N LYS A 76 11.35 8.92 4.36
CA LYS A 76 11.92 8.40 5.61
C LYS A 76 11.09 7.24 6.14
N GLY A 77 11.72 6.11 6.39
CA GLY A 77 10.98 4.97 6.92
C GLY A 77 11.64 3.63 6.77
N ALA A 78 10.81 2.61 6.95
CA ALA A 78 11.14 1.22 6.69
C ALA A 78 10.14 0.62 5.70
N ILE A 79 10.61 -0.28 4.85
CA ILE A 79 9.80 -1.00 3.88
C ILE A 79 10.13 -2.47 4.00
N GLU A 80 9.09 -3.28 4.16
CA GLU A 80 9.14 -4.73 4.01
C GLU A 80 8.19 -5.14 2.88
N VAL A 81 8.72 -5.87 1.90
CA VAL A 81 7.95 -6.36 0.75
C VAL A 81 8.21 -7.85 0.57
N MET A 82 7.12 -8.62 0.52
CA MET A 82 7.13 -10.03 0.16
C MET A 82 6.41 -10.22 -1.18
N CYS A 83 7.15 -10.75 -2.16
CA CYS A 83 6.69 -11.05 -3.51
C CYS A 83 6.82 -12.55 -3.78
N TYR A 84 5.79 -13.14 -4.38
CA TYR A 84 5.89 -14.48 -4.97
C TYR A 84 6.25 -14.43 -6.46
N GLU A 85 5.47 -13.71 -7.27
CA GLU A 85 5.69 -13.52 -8.71
C GLU A 85 5.45 -12.06 -9.10
N GLY A 86 6.43 -11.41 -9.75
CA GLY A 86 6.26 -10.02 -10.14
C GLY A 86 7.51 -9.16 -10.11
N ALA A 87 7.29 -7.84 -10.10
CA ALA A 87 8.33 -6.83 -10.00
C ALA A 87 8.15 -5.97 -8.74
N ILE A 88 9.28 -5.56 -8.14
CA ILE A 88 9.33 -4.58 -7.06
C ILE A 88 10.25 -3.44 -7.49
N GLU A 89 9.74 -2.22 -7.45
CA GLU A 89 10.52 -0.99 -7.55
C GLU A 89 10.37 -0.18 -6.27
N VAL A 90 11.51 0.24 -5.71
CA VAL A 90 11.56 1.07 -4.49
C VAL A 90 12.49 2.25 -4.76
N MET A 91 11.97 3.46 -4.56
CA MET A 91 12.63 4.74 -4.84
C MET A 91 12.71 5.65 -3.62
#